data_AF-A0A3R7YI68-F1
#
_entry.id   AF-A0A3R7YI68-F1
#
_cell.length_a   1.000
_cell.length_b   1.000
_cell.length_c   1.000
_cell.angle_alpha   90.00
_cell.angle_beta   90.00
_cell.angle_gamma   90.00
#
_symmetry.space_group_name_H-M   'P 1'
#
loop_
_entity.id
_entity.type
_entity.pdbx_description
1 polymer ?
#
loop_
_entity_poly.entity_id
_entity_poly.type
_entity_poly.pdbx_seq_one_letter_code
_entity_poly.pdbx_strand_id
1 'polypeptide(L)'
;MAPRDQVLASPSSVSKINQLKDRLCVQPMTPSKDQSCLAFTMWANRAAMVMFFLLAVRMVATTTAKIVKPAGQVADDFEKQVAQELVALENSAAEIKADLKDLYITAAKQVDVPGGRKAIVIFVPFRLLKNFNKIQARLVRELEKKFSGRHVVIIAQRTILGKGHARGHNVSAPRARSRTLTAVQDSILDDLVYPTEIVGKRTRVRLDGSKLLKVFLDPKDQVNVETKLDTFATVYKKLTSKDVVFEFPVQQE
;
A
#
# COMPACT_ATOMS: atom_id res chain seq x y z
N MET A 1 -54.71 -8.03 -38.86
CA MET A 1 -56.02 -8.51 -38.35
C MET A 1 -55.98 -8.41 -36.83
N ALA A 2 -56.54 -7.33 -36.27
CA ALA A 2 -57.01 -7.25 -34.87
C ALA A 2 -58.32 -8.09 -34.74
N PRO A 3 -59.13 -8.09 -33.65
CA PRO A 3 -59.10 -7.29 -32.40
C PRO A 3 -59.43 -8.15 -31.13
N ARG A 4 -59.66 -7.71 -29.88
CA ARG A 4 -60.45 -6.61 -29.25
C ARG A 4 -59.99 -6.42 -27.78
N ASP A 5 -59.73 -5.20 -27.29
CA ASP A 5 -60.61 -4.24 -26.56
C ASP A 5 -60.93 -4.69 -25.10
N GLN A 6 -60.84 -3.92 -24.01
CA GLN A 6 -61.23 -2.53 -23.67
C GLN A 6 -60.47 -2.09 -22.38
N VAL A 7 -59.89 -0.89 -22.19
CA VAL A 7 -60.40 0.49 -21.95
C VAL A 7 -60.50 0.93 -20.46
N LEU A 8 -59.61 1.89 -20.10
CA LEU A 8 -59.71 3.13 -19.29
C LEU A 8 -60.30 3.16 -17.86
N ALA A 9 -59.54 3.72 -16.90
CA ALA A 9 -59.79 5.06 -16.31
C ALA A 9 -58.74 5.47 -15.23
N SER A 10 -58.26 6.72 -15.31
CA SER A 10 -57.61 7.57 -14.27
C SER A 10 -58.65 8.62 -13.77
N PRO A 11 -58.40 9.67 -12.93
CA PRO A 11 -57.16 10.21 -12.33
C PRO A 11 -57.27 10.83 -10.88
N SER A 12 -56.18 11.49 -10.42
CA SER A 12 -56.10 12.72 -9.58
C SER A 12 -56.01 12.67 -8.03
N SER A 13 -54.76 12.80 -7.53
CA SER A 13 -54.19 13.91 -6.72
C SER A 13 -54.91 14.56 -5.50
N VAL A 14 -54.10 14.74 -4.44
CA VAL A 14 -54.03 15.82 -3.41
C VAL A 14 -54.72 15.60 -2.05
N SER A 15 -53.88 15.68 -1.00
CA SER A 15 -54.12 16.15 0.38
C SER A 15 -55.24 15.54 1.22
N LYS A 16 -54.88 14.84 2.31
CA LYS A 16 -55.68 14.69 3.55
C LYS A 16 -54.88 13.96 4.63
N ILE A 17 -53.81 14.56 5.13
CA ILE A 17 -53.23 14.20 6.43
C ILE A 17 -52.90 15.52 7.15
N ASN A 18 -53.95 16.29 7.39
CA ASN A 18 -53.97 17.36 8.36
C ASN A 18 -55.42 17.53 8.80
N GLN A 19 -55.60 17.65 10.11
CA GLN A 19 -56.83 17.97 10.84
C GLN A 19 -57.71 16.80 11.25
N LEU A 20 -57.44 16.29 12.44
CA LEU A 20 -58.47 16.10 13.47
C LEU A 20 -57.85 16.57 14.79
N LYS A 21 -57.86 17.89 14.91
CA LYS A 21 -57.69 18.66 16.13
C LYS A 21 -59.08 18.77 16.79
N ASP A 22 -59.07 18.96 18.10
CA ASP A 22 -60.15 19.45 18.94
C ASP A 22 -61.12 18.42 19.52
N ARG A 23 -60.79 17.96 20.73
CA ARG A 23 -61.70 18.01 21.90
C ARG A 23 -60.91 17.74 23.19
N LEU A 24 -60.52 18.82 23.86
CA LEU A 24 -60.89 19.15 25.25
C LEU A 24 -60.05 20.35 25.73
N CYS A 25 -60.71 21.51 25.83
CA CYS A 25 -60.34 22.63 26.72
C CYS A 25 -60.33 22.13 28.19
N VAL A 26 -59.69 22.75 29.19
CA VAL A 26 -59.73 24.17 29.60
C VAL A 26 -58.50 24.48 30.49
N GLN A 27 -58.04 25.73 30.36
CA GLN A 27 -57.06 26.56 31.10
C GLN A 27 -57.16 26.56 32.64
N PRO A 28 -56.24 27.13 33.47
CA PRO A 28 -55.54 28.44 33.33
C PRO A 28 -54.07 28.43 33.85
N MET A 29 -53.26 29.49 33.97
CA MET A 29 -53.41 30.94 34.18
C MET A 29 -52.03 31.58 33.90
N THR A 30 -51.97 32.80 33.35
CA THR A 30 -50.71 33.58 33.26
C THR A 30 -50.60 34.55 34.43
N PRO A 31 -49.37 34.91 34.84
CA PRO A 31 -49.02 36.35 34.87
C PRO A 31 -47.57 36.57 34.38
N SER A 32 -47.31 37.45 33.42
CA SER A 32 -47.08 38.91 33.51
C SER A 32 -45.59 39.27 33.42
N LYS A 33 -45.31 40.29 32.60
CA LYS A 33 -44.02 40.95 32.38
C LYS A 33 -43.50 41.58 33.69
N ASP A 34 -42.21 41.50 33.96
CA ASP A 34 -41.30 42.67 33.95
C ASP A 34 -39.93 42.39 34.60
N GLN A 35 -38.90 42.83 33.87
CA GLN A 35 -37.62 43.42 34.27
C GLN A 35 -36.84 42.92 35.51
N SER A 36 -35.60 42.47 35.18
CA SER A 36 -34.36 42.64 35.95
C SER A 36 -34.20 41.83 37.25
N CYS A 37 -32.93 41.49 37.53
CA CYS A 37 -32.44 40.85 38.74
C CYS A 37 -32.68 39.32 38.81
N LEU A 38 -31.69 38.54 38.39
CA LEU A 38 -30.67 38.00 39.32
C LEU A 38 -29.81 36.97 38.59
N ALA A 39 -28.51 37.24 38.66
CA ALA A 39 -27.43 36.32 38.33
C ALA A 39 -27.66 34.94 38.95
N PHE A 40 -27.60 33.89 38.11
CA PHE A 40 -27.27 32.48 38.40
C PHE A 40 -27.98 31.65 37.31
N THR A 41 -27.36 31.34 36.20
CA THR A 41 -26.63 30.08 36.06
C THR A 41 -25.91 30.10 34.70
N MET A 42 -24.73 30.71 34.67
CA MET A 42 -23.73 30.33 33.69
C MET A 42 -23.07 29.02 34.17
N TRP A 43 -22.67 28.21 33.19
CA TRP A 43 -21.57 27.24 33.28
C TRP A 43 -21.91 25.79 33.61
N ALA A 44 -22.56 25.10 32.68
CA ALA A 44 -22.32 23.66 32.45
C ALA A 44 -22.99 23.19 31.15
N ASN A 45 -22.48 23.57 29.96
CA ASN A 45 -22.64 22.74 28.73
C ASN A 45 -21.97 23.31 27.47
N ARG A 46 -20.67 23.59 27.53
CA ARG A 46 -19.87 23.77 26.30
C ARG A 46 -18.56 22.97 26.28
N ALA A 47 -18.08 22.49 27.42
CA ALA A 47 -16.86 21.69 27.50
C ALA A 47 -17.07 20.22 27.12
N ALA A 48 -18.23 19.63 27.44
CA ALA A 48 -18.49 18.21 27.16
C ALA A 48 -18.61 17.91 25.66
N MET A 49 -19.22 18.80 24.88
CA MET A 49 -19.39 18.61 23.44
C MET A 49 -18.07 18.78 22.66
N VAL A 50 -17.18 19.66 23.12
CA VAL A 50 -15.85 19.87 22.49
C VAL A 50 -14.86 18.78 22.90
N MET A 51 -14.94 18.27 24.13
CA MET A 51 -14.10 17.14 24.57
C MET A 51 -14.52 15.80 23.95
N PHE A 52 -15.81 15.60 23.67
CA PHE A 52 -16.27 14.40 22.96
C PHE A 52 -15.91 14.43 21.47
N PHE A 53 -15.92 15.62 20.85
CA PHE A 53 -15.47 15.79 19.46
C PHE A 53 -13.94 15.70 19.31
N LEU A 54 -13.16 16.10 20.31
CA LEU A 54 -11.69 15.97 20.29
C LEU A 54 -11.20 14.53 20.55
N LEU A 55 -11.97 13.70 21.24
CA LEU A 55 -11.62 12.30 21.48
C LEU A 55 -11.93 11.40 20.26
N ALA A 56 -12.95 11.74 19.47
CA ALA A 56 -13.30 11.02 18.24
C ALA A 56 -12.28 11.25 17.09
N VAL A 57 -11.60 12.39 17.06
CA VAL A 57 -10.54 12.67 16.07
C VAL A 57 -9.23 11.92 16.38
N ARG A 58 -9.04 11.44 17.61
CA ARG A 58 -7.83 10.71 18.02
C ARG A 58 -7.87 9.21 17.71
N MET A 59 -9.02 8.67 17.29
CA MET A 59 -9.23 7.22 17.08
C MET A 59 -9.17 6.77 15.61
N VAL A 60 -8.96 7.67 14.65
CA VAL A 60 -8.91 7.35 13.20
C VAL A 60 -7.47 7.39 12.62
N ALA A 61 -6.45 7.55 13.46
CA ALA A 61 -5.07 7.80 13.01
C ALA A 61 -4.07 6.67 13.29
N THR A 62 -4.47 5.40 13.19
CA THR A 62 -3.56 4.26 13.43
C THR A 62 -3.38 3.30 12.24
N THR A 63 -4.01 3.57 11.09
CA THR A 63 -3.89 2.71 9.89
C THR A 63 -2.80 3.16 8.92
N THR A 64 -2.22 4.35 9.08
CA THR A 64 -1.21 4.92 8.16
C THR A 64 0.20 5.04 8.74
N ALA A 65 0.45 4.48 9.93
CA ALA A 65 1.69 4.72 10.67
C ALA A 65 2.98 4.29 9.96
N LYS A 66 2.90 3.36 8.99
CA LYS A 66 4.08 2.77 8.32
C LYS A 66 4.25 3.12 6.84
N ILE A 67 3.38 3.96 6.28
CA ILE A 67 3.52 4.39 4.88
C ILE A 67 4.04 5.82 4.86
N VAL A 68 5.19 6.03 4.23
CA VAL A 68 5.72 7.38 4.00
C VAL A 68 5.86 7.60 2.51
N LYS A 69 4.97 8.43 1.96
CA LYS A 69 5.03 8.85 0.56
C LYS A 69 5.76 10.19 0.38
N PRO A 70 6.36 10.43 -0.80
CA PRO A 70 6.81 11.76 -1.16
C PRO A 70 5.62 12.73 -1.19
N ALA A 71 5.89 14.01 -0.90
CA ALA A 71 4.86 15.03 -0.76
C ALA A 71 3.92 15.10 -1.98
N GLY A 72 2.61 15.07 -1.72
CA GLY A 72 1.55 15.22 -2.74
C GLY A 72 0.95 13.93 -3.30
N GLN A 73 1.43 12.75 -2.90
CA GLN A 73 0.84 11.47 -3.32
C GLN A 73 -0.03 10.83 -2.21
N VAL A 74 -1.26 10.48 -2.56
CA VAL A 74 -2.18 9.76 -1.67
C VAL A 74 -1.85 8.27 -1.67
N ALA A 75 -1.99 7.61 -0.52
CA ALA A 75 -1.79 6.16 -0.38
C ALA A 75 -2.89 5.39 -1.11
N ASP A 76 -2.48 4.38 -1.89
CA ASP A 76 -3.40 3.49 -2.59
C ASP A 76 -4.05 2.52 -1.60
N ASP A 77 -5.21 1.98 -1.92
CA ASP A 77 -5.96 1.11 -1.00
C ASP A 77 -5.21 -0.20 -0.75
N PHE A 78 -4.49 -0.70 -1.74
CA PHE A 78 -3.60 -1.85 -1.59
C PHE A 78 -2.43 -1.58 -0.63
N GLU A 79 -1.85 -0.38 -0.68
CA GLU A 79 -0.75 -0.01 0.21
C GLU A 79 -1.22 0.11 1.65
N LYS A 80 -2.42 0.65 1.87
CA LYS A 80 -3.06 0.69 3.20
C LYS A 80 -3.24 -0.71 3.76
N GLN A 81 -3.67 -1.68 2.95
CA GLN A 81 -3.79 -3.09 3.38
C GLN A 81 -2.43 -3.65 3.82
N VAL A 82 -1.37 -3.45 3.02
CA VAL A 82 -0.03 -3.92 3.38
C VAL A 82 0.46 -3.26 4.68
N ALA A 83 0.20 -1.97 4.88
CA ALA A 83 0.60 -1.28 6.10
C ALA A 83 -0.19 -1.72 7.34
N GLN A 84 -1.48 -2.00 7.19
CA GLN A 84 -2.30 -2.57 8.26
C GLN A 84 -1.74 -3.92 8.70
N GLU A 85 -1.38 -4.79 7.76
CA GLU A 85 -0.75 -6.08 8.09
C GLU A 85 0.60 -5.89 8.78
N LEU A 86 1.43 -4.93 8.36
CA LEU A 86 2.71 -4.64 9.03
C LEU A 86 2.53 -4.17 10.48
N VAL A 87 1.47 -3.41 10.79
CA VAL A 87 1.12 -3.01 12.16
C VAL A 87 0.57 -4.20 12.95
N ALA A 88 -0.23 -5.07 12.32
CA ALA A 88 -0.71 -6.29 12.94
C ALA A 88 0.45 -7.23 13.34
N LEU A 89 1.48 -7.34 12.51
CA LEU A 89 2.68 -8.14 12.82
C LEU A 89 3.48 -7.58 14.01
N GLU A 90 3.60 -6.26 14.15
CA GLU A 90 4.23 -5.66 15.33
C GLU A 90 3.55 -6.02 16.64
N ASN A 91 2.22 -6.15 16.61
CA ASN A 91 1.44 -6.49 17.78
C ASN A 91 1.42 -8.00 18.06
N SER A 92 1.59 -8.82 17.02
CA SER A 92 1.49 -10.28 17.12
C SER A 92 2.81 -10.94 17.55
N ALA A 93 3.95 -10.45 17.06
CA ALA A 93 5.25 -11.11 17.23
C ALA A 93 6.21 -10.26 18.07
N ALA A 94 6.43 -10.66 19.33
CA ALA A 94 7.29 -9.93 20.26
C ALA A 94 8.77 -9.84 19.77
N GLU A 95 9.25 -10.85 19.04
CA GLU A 95 10.63 -10.89 18.54
C GLU A 95 10.91 -9.89 17.41
N ILE A 96 9.95 -9.67 16.50
CA ILE A 96 10.13 -8.81 15.32
C ILE A 96 9.73 -7.36 15.62
N LYS A 97 9.02 -7.16 16.73
CA LYS A 97 8.52 -5.85 17.16
C LYS A 97 9.64 -4.83 17.36
N ALA A 98 10.80 -5.21 17.87
CA ALA A 98 11.90 -4.27 18.11
C ALA A 98 12.43 -3.68 16.79
N ASP A 99 12.63 -4.53 15.79
CA ASP A 99 13.15 -4.14 14.49
C ASP A 99 12.10 -3.43 13.63
N LEU A 100 10.82 -3.82 13.71
CA LEU A 100 9.75 -3.29 12.87
C LEU A 100 9.31 -1.87 13.22
N LYS A 101 9.54 -1.40 14.45
CA LYS A 101 9.11 -0.07 14.92
C LYS A 101 9.70 1.07 14.10
N ASP A 102 10.97 0.95 13.74
CA ASP A 102 11.71 1.99 13.01
C ASP A 102 11.56 1.85 11.48
N LEU A 103 10.86 0.80 11.03
CA LEU A 103 10.75 0.44 9.63
C LEU A 103 9.42 0.90 9.03
N TYR A 104 9.53 1.58 7.90
CA TYR A 104 8.41 2.03 7.09
C TYR A 104 8.62 1.70 5.62
N ILE A 105 7.52 1.66 4.87
CA ILE A 105 7.49 1.37 3.44
C ILE A 105 7.17 2.64 2.66
N THR A 106 7.66 2.74 1.42
CA THR A 106 7.34 3.88 0.54
C THR A 106 6.14 3.60 -0.35
N ALA A 107 6.05 2.38 -0.88
CA ALA A 107 5.00 1.97 -1.79
C ALA A 107 4.87 0.45 -1.79
N ALA A 108 3.74 -0.06 -2.26
CA ALA A 108 3.54 -1.47 -2.52
C ALA A 108 2.80 -1.63 -3.85
N LYS A 109 3.21 -2.60 -4.67
CA LYS A 109 2.61 -2.88 -5.96
C LYS A 109 2.26 -4.36 -6.08
N GLN A 110 1.11 -4.63 -6.67
CA GLN A 110 0.75 -5.97 -7.07
C GLN A 110 1.22 -6.23 -8.51
N VAL A 111 1.81 -7.39 -8.76
CA VAL A 111 2.29 -7.82 -10.08
C VAL A 111 1.68 -9.18 -10.41
N ASP A 112 1.10 -9.30 -11.59
CA ASP A 112 0.57 -10.57 -12.07
C ASP A 112 1.71 -11.44 -12.62
N VAL A 113 1.78 -12.67 -12.10
CA VAL A 113 2.75 -13.70 -12.47
C VAL A 113 2.04 -14.69 -13.42
N PRO A 114 2.76 -15.26 -14.42
CA PRO A 114 2.24 -16.35 -15.24
C PRO A 114 1.75 -17.50 -14.35
N GLY A 115 0.63 -18.11 -14.74
CA GLY A 115 -0.06 -19.12 -13.92
C GLY A 115 -1.10 -18.56 -12.95
N GLY A 116 -1.57 -17.32 -13.16
CA GLY A 116 -2.70 -16.72 -12.42
C GLY A 116 -2.38 -16.33 -10.97
N ARG A 117 -1.12 -16.49 -10.54
CA ARG A 117 -0.64 -16.06 -9.23
C ARG A 117 -0.36 -14.56 -9.25
N LYS A 118 -0.60 -13.89 -8.13
CA LYS A 118 -0.24 -12.47 -7.95
C LYS A 118 0.90 -12.37 -6.95
N ALA A 119 1.94 -11.64 -7.30
CA ALA A 119 3.06 -11.32 -6.42
C ALA A 119 2.92 -9.90 -5.87
N ILE A 120 3.45 -9.68 -4.67
CA ILE A 120 3.45 -8.39 -3.99
C ILE A 120 4.88 -7.88 -3.94
N VAL A 121 5.08 -6.68 -4.48
CA VAL A 121 6.37 -5.99 -4.48
C VAL A 121 6.27 -4.83 -3.49
N ILE A 122 7.07 -4.89 -2.44
CA ILE A 122 7.13 -3.85 -1.40
C ILE A 122 8.36 -2.98 -1.66
N PHE A 123 8.14 -1.68 -1.84
CA PHE A 123 9.20 -0.70 -1.98
C PHE A 123 9.58 -0.15 -0.61
N VAL A 124 10.86 -0.29 -0.29
CA VAL A 124 11.46 0.13 0.98
C VAL A 124 12.45 1.27 0.73
N PRO A 125 12.55 2.28 1.61
CA PRO A 125 13.60 3.30 1.50
C PRO A 125 15.00 2.66 1.49
N PHE A 126 15.87 3.06 0.56
CA PHE A 126 17.23 2.50 0.42
C PHE A 126 18.06 2.54 1.73
N ARG A 127 17.82 3.53 2.60
CA ARG A 127 18.52 3.65 3.89
C ARG A 127 18.20 2.50 4.85
N LEU A 128 16.98 1.96 4.79
CA LEU A 128 16.49 0.94 5.71
C LEU A 128 16.66 -0.49 5.19
N LEU A 129 17.06 -0.65 3.92
CA LEU A 129 17.25 -1.93 3.25
C LEU A 129 18.05 -2.93 4.11
N LYS A 130 19.20 -2.49 4.66
CA LYS A 130 20.05 -3.36 5.49
C LYS A 130 19.35 -3.88 6.74
N ASN A 131 18.45 -3.09 7.32
CA ASN A 131 17.68 -3.50 8.50
C ASN A 131 16.58 -4.48 8.09
N PHE A 132 15.92 -4.25 6.95
CA PHE A 132 14.97 -5.20 6.39
C PHE A 132 15.63 -6.55 6.09
N ASN A 133 16.83 -6.58 5.51
CA ASN A 133 17.53 -7.83 5.18
C ASN A 133 17.75 -8.73 6.40
N LYS A 134 18.04 -8.16 7.59
CA LYS A 134 18.20 -8.94 8.84
C LYS A 134 16.94 -9.71 9.21
N ILE A 135 15.77 -9.09 9.01
CA ILE A 135 14.46 -9.66 9.40
C ILE A 135 13.70 -10.30 8.23
N GLN A 136 14.20 -10.17 7.00
CA GLN A 136 13.48 -10.47 5.77
C GLN A 136 12.99 -11.93 5.71
N ALA A 137 13.81 -12.89 6.13
CA ALA A 137 13.41 -14.30 6.12
C ALA A 137 12.17 -14.57 6.99
N ARG A 138 12.04 -13.89 8.13
CA ARG A 138 10.90 -14.02 9.05
C ARG A 138 9.70 -13.22 8.55
N LEU A 139 9.94 -11.96 8.18
CA LEU A 139 8.93 -11.04 7.68
C LEU A 139 8.22 -11.59 6.44
N VAL A 140 8.96 -12.10 5.45
CA VAL A 140 8.37 -12.65 4.22
C VAL A 140 7.49 -13.85 4.53
N ARG A 141 7.92 -14.76 5.43
CA ARG A 141 7.12 -15.92 5.83
C ARG A 141 5.80 -15.53 6.51
N GLU A 142 5.83 -14.49 7.35
CA GLU A 142 4.62 -13.99 8.00
C GLU A 142 3.67 -13.30 7.03
N LEU A 143 4.19 -12.46 6.14
CA LEU A 143 3.38 -11.82 5.10
C LEU A 143 2.81 -12.84 4.11
N GLU A 144 3.58 -13.85 3.70
CA GLU A 144 3.10 -14.92 2.82
C GLU A 144 1.94 -15.69 3.46
N LYS A 145 1.96 -15.91 4.77
CA LYS A 145 0.83 -16.52 5.50
C LYS A 145 -0.42 -15.64 5.49
N LYS A 146 -0.27 -14.32 5.60
CA LYS A 146 -1.40 -13.36 5.58
C LYS A 146 -1.99 -13.19 4.18
N PHE A 147 -1.14 -13.16 3.16
CA PHE A 147 -1.55 -12.95 1.77
C PHE A 147 -1.81 -14.26 1.01
N SER A 148 -2.41 -15.26 1.68
CA SER A 148 -2.83 -16.54 1.08
C SER A 148 -1.76 -17.25 0.24
N GLY A 149 -0.50 -17.19 0.68
CA GLY A 149 0.64 -17.83 0.01
C GLY A 149 1.14 -17.10 -1.24
N ARG A 150 0.68 -15.87 -1.50
CA ARG A 150 1.23 -15.02 -2.57
C ARG A 150 2.68 -14.65 -2.26
N HIS A 151 3.56 -14.77 -3.25
CA HIS A 151 4.96 -14.41 -3.11
C HIS A 151 5.12 -12.91 -2.82
N VAL A 152 5.85 -12.60 -1.77
CA VAL A 152 6.19 -11.23 -1.37
C VAL A 152 7.68 -10.99 -1.61
N VAL A 153 8.01 -9.92 -2.32
CA VAL A 153 9.39 -9.52 -2.62
C VAL A 153 9.61 -8.09 -2.17
N ILE A 154 10.74 -7.84 -1.51
CA ILE A 154 11.13 -6.54 -1.01
C ILE A 154 12.17 -5.95 -1.96
N ILE A 155 11.95 -4.71 -2.40
CA ILE A 155 12.87 -4.01 -3.30
C ILE A 155 13.14 -2.62 -2.72
N ALA A 156 14.37 -2.15 -2.84
CA ALA A 156 14.67 -0.78 -2.45
C ALA A 156 14.17 0.24 -3.48
N GLN A 157 13.58 1.33 -2.99
CA GLN A 157 13.24 2.50 -3.78
C GLN A 157 14.53 3.22 -4.19
N ARG A 158 15.01 2.93 -5.40
CA ARG A 158 16.23 3.52 -5.99
C ARG A 158 15.86 4.60 -7.01
N THR A 159 16.61 5.70 -7.01
CA THR A 159 16.40 6.82 -7.95
C THR A 159 17.35 6.72 -9.14
N ILE A 160 16.82 6.87 -10.35
CA ILE A 160 17.59 6.82 -11.60
C ILE A 160 17.72 8.25 -12.12
N LEU A 161 18.96 8.70 -12.34
CA LEU A 161 19.24 10.01 -12.94
C LEU A 161 19.52 9.85 -14.44
N GLY A 162 18.96 10.77 -15.23
CA GLY A 162 19.22 10.86 -16.67
C GLY A 162 20.71 11.05 -17.00
N LYS A 163 21.11 10.69 -18.22
CA LYS A 163 22.51 10.83 -18.65
C LYS A 163 22.99 12.29 -18.67
N GLY A 164 22.11 13.22 -19.03
CA GLY A 164 22.37 14.66 -19.05
C GLY A 164 22.11 15.38 -17.72
N HIS A 165 21.89 14.66 -16.61
CA HIS A 165 21.65 15.31 -15.32
C HIS A 165 22.95 15.91 -14.76
N ALA A 166 23.04 17.23 -14.74
CA ALA A 166 24.06 17.98 -14.02
C ALA A 166 23.68 18.15 -12.55
N ARG A 167 24.62 17.95 -11.63
CA ARG A 167 24.38 18.05 -10.17
C ARG A 167 24.06 19.45 -9.66
N GLY A 168 24.28 20.48 -10.47
CA GLY A 168 23.91 21.86 -10.16
C GLY A 168 23.79 22.72 -11.42
N HIS A 169 23.14 23.87 -11.28
CA HIS A 169 22.96 24.85 -12.36
C HIS A 169 24.31 25.40 -12.89
N ASN A 170 25.31 25.52 -12.00
CA ASN A 170 26.59 26.16 -12.31
C ASN A 170 27.78 25.18 -12.38
N VAL A 171 27.57 23.90 -12.05
CA VAL A 171 28.62 22.89 -12.06
C VAL A 171 28.11 21.66 -12.82
N SER A 172 28.63 21.48 -14.03
CA SER A 172 28.46 20.28 -14.85
C SER A 172 29.27 19.11 -14.24
N ALA A 173 28.97 18.76 -12.99
CA ALA A 173 29.57 17.61 -12.34
C ALA A 173 28.82 16.35 -12.78
N PRO A 174 29.55 15.29 -13.18
CA PRO A 174 28.95 14.08 -13.72
C PRO A 174 28.03 13.42 -12.68
N ARG A 175 26.94 12.81 -13.14
CA ARG A 175 26.01 12.06 -12.26
C ARG A 175 26.74 10.98 -11.44
N ALA A 176 26.25 10.74 -10.22
CA ALA A 176 26.80 9.67 -9.38
C ALA A 176 26.61 8.28 -10.04
N ARG A 177 27.64 7.44 -9.99
CA ARG A 177 27.63 6.09 -10.60
C ARG A 177 26.53 5.19 -10.04
N SER A 178 26.22 5.32 -8.75
CA SER A 178 25.15 4.58 -8.07
C SER A 178 23.74 4.90 -8.57
N ARG A 179 23.53 6.06 -9.19
CA ARG A 179 22.22 6.49 -9.74
C ARG A 179 22.13 6.34 -11.25
N THR A 180 22.99 5.51 -11.84
CA THR A 180 22.93 5.17 -13.27
C THR A 180 21.94 4.02 -13.51
N LEU A 181 21.28 4.01 -14.67
CA LEU A 181 20.33 2.96 -15.06
C LEU A 181 20.92 1.55 -14.87
N THR A 182 22.17 1.34 -15.31
CA THR A 182 22.84 0.04 -15.23
C THR A 182 23.09 -0.38 -13.79
N ALA A 183 23.68 0.49 -12.97
CA ALA A 183 23.97 0.17 -11.57
C ALA A 183 22.68 -0.08 -10.77
N VAL A 184 21.63 0.70 -11.01
CA VAL A 184 20.34 0.50 -10.33
C VAL A 184 19.69 -0.81 -10.73
N GLN A 185 19.75 -1.19 -12.01
CA GLN A 185 19.21 -2.47 -12.48
C GLN A 185 19.96 -3.67 -11.91
N ASP A 186 21.30 -3.59 -11.82
CA ASP A 186 22.10 -4.61 -11.16
C ASP A 186 21.71 -4.75 -9.68
N SER A 187 21.58 -3.64 -8.95
CA SER A 187 21.17 -3.71 -7.54
C SER A 187 19.72 -4.16 -7.32
N ILE A 188 18.82 -3.96 -8.28
CA ILE A 188 17.45 -4.50 -8.21
C ILE A 188 17.50 -6.03 -8.32
N LEU A 189 18.38 -6.60 -9.14
CA LEU A 189 18.54 -8.06 -9.21
C LEU A 189 18.98 -8.62 -7.86
N ASP A 190 19.96 -7.98 -7.22
CA ASP A 190 20.45 -8.40 -5.89
C ASP A 190 19.34 -8.34 -4.84
N ASP A 191 18.53 -7.28 -4.82
CA ASP A 191 17.41 -7.12 -3.89
C ASP A 191 16.31 -8.18 -4.11
N LEU A 192 16.05 -8.57 -5.37
CA LEU A 192 15.02 -9.54 -5.73
C LEU A 192 15.34 -10.96 -5.24
N VAL A 193 16.61 -11.36 -5.31
CA VAL A 193 17.02 -12.75 -5.05
C VAL A 193 17.41 -13.01 -3.59
N TYR A 194 17.47 -11.98 -2.74
CA TYR A 194 17.76 -12.14 -1.31
C TYR A 194 16.78 -13.15 -0.67
N PRO A 195 17.26 -14.19 0.06
CA PRO A 195 18.56 -14.31 0.73
C PRO A 195 19.70 -14.89 -0.10
N THR A 196 19.47 -15.31 -1.35
CA THR A 196 20.50 -15.98 -2.14
C THR A 196 21.40 -14.97 -2.83
N GLU A 197 22.64 -15.40 -3.05
CA GLU A 197 23.63 -14.60 -3.74
C GLU A 197 23.72 -15.01 -5.22
N ILE A 198 23.98 -14.02 -6.07
CA ILE A 198 24.19 -14.25 -7.50
C ILE A 198 25.65 -14.67 -7.71
N VAL A 199 25.85 -15.90 -8.18
CA VAL A 199 27.18 -16.47 -8.48
C VAL A 199 27.73 -15.87 -9.78
N GLY A 200 26.87 -15.61 -10.76
CA GLY A 200 27.30 -15.09 -12.05
C GLY A 200 26.16 -14.52 -12.90
N LYS A 201 26.53 -13.67 -13.85
CA LYS A 201 25.61 -13.08 -14.83
C LYS A 201 26.16 -13.25 -16.23
N ARG A 202 25.35 -13.76 -17.16
CA ARG A 202 25.69 -13.88 -18.59
C ARG A 202 24.61 -13.21 -19.42
N THR A 203 25.01 -12.34 -20.35
CA THR A 203 24.07 -11.77 -21.33
C THR A 203 24.21 -12.52 -22.63
N ARG A 204 23.18 -13.26 -23.03
CA ARG A 204 23.10 -13.85 -24.37
C ARG A 204 22.46 -12.86 -25.32
N VAL A 205 23.14 -12.55 -26.42
CA VAL A 205 22.58 -11.76 -27.52
C VAL A 205 22.14 -12.74 -28.60
N ARG A 206 20.88 -12.69 -29.02
CA ARG A 206 20.36 -13.47 -30.15
C ARG A 206 20.68 -12.78 -31.48
N LEU A 207 20.51 -13.50 -32.58
CA LEU A 207 20.70 -12.95 -33.94
C LEU A 207 19.77 -11.75 -34.21
N ASP A 208 18.57 -11.76 -33.63
CA ASP A 208 17.59 -10.66 -33.71
C ASP A 208 18.02 -9.40 -32.93
N GLY A 209 19.17 -9.43 -32.25
CA GLY A 209 19.65 -8.36 -31.37
C GLY A 209 19.00 -8.34 -29.97
N SER A 210 17.99 -9.19 -29.74
CA SER A 210 17.37 -9.34 -28.41
C SER A 210 18.37 -9.88 -27.39
N LYS A 211 18.33 -9.32 -26.18
CA LYS A 211 19.24 -9.66 -25.08
C LYS A 211 18.50 -10.41 -24.00
N LEU A 212 19.00 -11.59 -23.66
CA LEU A 212 18.55 -12.38 -22.52
C LEU A 212 19.61 -12.38 -21.43
N LEU A 213 19.22 -11.99 -20.23
CA LEU A 213 20.08 -12.05 -19.05
C LEU A 213 19.89 -13.39 -18.35
N LYS A 214 20.92 -14.23 -18.37
CA LYS A 214 20.99 -15.46 -17.58
C LYS A 214 21.70 -15.15 -16.26
N VAL A 215 21.00 -15.35 -15.16
CA VAL A 215 21.51 -15.09 -13.80
C VAL A 215 21.67 -16.43 -13.11
N PHE A 216 22.88 -16.71 -12.64
CA PHE A 216 23.21 -17.94 -11.91
C PHE A 216 23.11 -17.69 -10.42
N LEU A 217 22.28 -18.48 -9.74
CA LEU A 217 22.12 -18.44 -8.28
C LEU A 217 22.95 -19.52 -7.60
N ASP A 218 23.24 -19.36 -6.31
CA ASP A 218 23.92 -20.39 -5.52
C ASP A 218 23.04 -21.66 -5.43
N PRO A 219 23.54 -22.86 -5.78
CA PRO A 219 22.79 -24.12 -5.68
C PRO A 219 22.37 -24.49 -4.25
N LYS A 220 23.01 -23.93 -3.20
CA LYS A 220 22.68 -24.27 -1.80
C LYS A 220 21.24 -23.98 -1.41
N ASP A 221 20.67 -22.91 -1.96
CA ASP A 221 19.33 -22.43 -1.64
C ASP A 221 18.27 -22.84 -2.66
N GLN A 222 18.60 -23.77 -3.56
CA GLN A 222 17.74 -24.21 -4.66
C GLN A 222 16.33 -24.59 -4.17
N VAL A 223 16.24 -25.40 -3.11
CA VAL A 223 14.97 -25.91 -2.57
C VAL A 223 13.99 -24.79 -2.19
N ASN A 224 14.51 -23.67 -1.67
CA ASN A 224 13.67 -22.56 -1.20
C ASN A 224 13.28 -21.61 -2.34
N VAL A 225 14.19 -21.40 -3.29
CA VAL A 225 14.07 -20.35 -4.31
C VAL A 225 13.47 -20.83 -5.63
N GLU A 226 13.55 -22.13 -5.92
CA GLU A 226 13.01 -22.72 -7.15
C GLU A 226 11.53 -22.37 -7.39
N THR A 227 10.73 -22.33 -6.32
CA THR A 227 9.30 -21.98 -6.40
C THR A 227 9.03 -20.52 -6.79
N LYS A 228 10.03 -19.63 -6.66
CA LYS A 228 9.90 -18.17 -6.83
C LYS A 228 10.53 -17.64 -8.13
N LEU A 229 11.24 -18.47 -8.90
CA LEU A 229 12.01 -18.04 -10.09
C LEU A 229 11.15 -17.30 -11.13
N ASP A 230 9.96 -17.83 -11.43
CA ASP A 230 9.03 -17.20 -12.38
C ASP A 230 8.56 -15.82 -11.90
N THR A 231 8.40 -15.68 -10.58
CA THR A 231 8.00 -14.42 -9.96
C THR A 231 9.11 -13.38 -10.09
N PHE A 232 10.36 -13.77 -9.85
CA PHE A 232 11.50 -12.85 -10.02
C PHE A 232 11.66 -12.40 -11.46
N ALA A 233 11.53 -13.31 -12.43
CA ALA A 233 11.64 -12.98 -13.85
C ALA A 233 10.57 -11.97 -14.27
N THR A 234 9.34 -12.17 -13.81
CA THR A 234 8.21 -11.29 -14.14
C THR A 234 8.26 -9.95 -13.45
N VAL A 235 8.60 -9.91 -12.15
CA VAL A 235 8.79 -8.64 -11.43
C VAL A 235 9.92 -7.83 -12.07
N TYR A 236 11.06 -8.46 -12.37
CA TYR A 236 12.18 -7.75 -13.00
C TYR A 236 11.83 -7.22 -14.38
N LYS A 237 11.11 -8.01 -15.20
CA LYS A 237 10.62 -7.60 -16.51
C LYS A 237 9.65 -6.41 -16.41
N LYS A 238 8.75 -6.40 -15.42
CA LYS A 238 7.81 -5.29 -15.21
C LYS A 238 8.50 -4.01 -14.77
N LEU A 239 9.57 -4.10 -13.99
CA LEU A 239 10.30 -2.93 -13.48
C LEU A 239 11.31 -2.37 -14.49
N THR A 240 11.97 -3.22 -15.26
CA THR A 240 13.14 -2.83 -16.08
C THR A 240 12.96 -3.05 -17.57
N SER A 241 11.88 -3.73 -17.98
CA SER A 241 11.60 -4.14 -19.36
C SER A 241 12.70 -5.02 -19.98
N LYS A 242 13.52 -5.67 -19.16
CA LYS A 242 14.54 -6.63 -19.59
C LYS A 242 14.10 -8.05 -19.28
N ASP A 243 14.37 -8.96 -20.22
CA ASP A 243 14.11 -10.38 -20.03
C ASP A 243 15.27 -11.03 -19.25
N VAL A 244 14.91 -11.71 -18.16
CA VAL A 244 15.83 -12.46 -17.29
C VAL A 244 15.36 -13.90 -17.17
N VAL A 245 16.33 -14.81 -17.13
CA VAL A 245 16.15 -16.22 -16.78
C VAL A 245 17.09 -16.54 -15.64
N PHE A 246 16.57 -17.13 -14.57
CA PHE A 246 17.35 -17.59 -13.42
C PHE A 246 17.65 -19.09 -13.60
N GLU A 247 18.92 -19.46 -13.44
CA GLU A 247 19.40 -20.84 -13.60
C GLU A 247 20.31 -21.20 -12.42
N PHE A 248 20.39 -22.47 -12.05
CA PHE A 248 21.39 -22.97 -11.11
C PHE A 248 22.56 -23.56 -11.90
N PRO A 249 23.83 -23.27 -11.53
CA PRO A 249 24.97 -23.89 -12.18
C PRO A 249 24.97 -25.40 -11.89
N VAL A 250 25.11 -26.21 -12.93
CA VAL A 250 25.33 -27.66 -12.77
C VAL A 250 26.75 -27.83 -12.22
N GLN A 251 26.88 -28.41 -11.03
CA GLN A 251 28.19 -28.78 -10.48
C GLN A 251 28.84 -29.78 -11.44
N GLN A 252 29.97 -29.39 -12.03
CA GLN A 252 30.81 -30.32 -12.77
C GLN A 252 31.64 -31.03 -11.70
N GLU A 253 31.32 -32.31 -11.45
CA GLU A 253 32.12 -33.20 -10.61
C GLU A 253 33.55 -33.38 -11.15
#